data_AF-A0A920RDS8-F1
#
_entry.id   AF-A0A920RDS8-F1
#
_cell.length_a   1.000
_cell.length_b   1.000
_cell.length_c   1.000
_cell.angle_alpha   90.00
_cell.angle_beta   90.00
_cell.angle_gamma   90.00
#
_symmetry.space_group_name_H-M   'P 1'
#
loop_
_entity.id
_entity.type
_entity.pdbx_description
1 polymer ?
#
loop_
_entity_poly.entity_id
_entity_poly.type
_entity_poly.pdbx_seq_one_letter_code
_entity_poly.pdbx_strand_id
1 'polypeptide(L)'
;MKRVATPLTIGMIEERLEEILDAVLSSRRTATEPARTLAKRHRPEQDFIFYWLGVIIRTNSEMGFQFVSHASRAFELMDFEGVEAWIIDAMDIYDRHGLYPGSEAFANVHLFAAEYALRPRRVDLEEINGVLDRYVCGLSGRNLHLQKGDDTFTDTETLFLPPEITQYSSSQQNFLLYKATATHLWAQTRYGTFKRKAPGDALLSEKLNRFSDPEQARALFSRLEAHRIDACVRRDFPGITRDLQTLALNTNTADSNPDLQQAMVALESSGTTVEDTLRWVAQSLGRNVVVPEPLPWQGVLKLEQAEAVLTMRIEHEREMLIASLSDMLDELADESDEEDKQRFQLHDPQNQDSDEAVMLDLDGEAIKSTPEVAELLASILQDFHTSLRNTLLLPVPAGPTHRNSSRHLIAIAPPIAVQVPPMRPPSCTTLNGIFGAATIARTGALYAR
;
A
#
# COMPACT_ATOMS: atom_id res chain seq x y z
N MET A 1 29.80 -34.17 -34.37
CA MET A 1 28.69 -34.74 -33.55
C MET A 1 29.22 -34.96 -32.14
N LYS A 2 28.91 -34.09 -31.16
CA LYS A 2 29.26 -34.35 -29.75
C LYS A 2 28.51 -35.63 -29.34
N ARG A 3 29.23 -36.66 -28.88
CA ARG A 3 28.60 -37.87 -28.33
C ARG A 3 27.68 -37.43 -27.20
N VAL A 4 26.37 -37.65 -27.35
CA VAL A 4 25.44 -37.48 -26.24
C VAL A 4 25.81 -38.57 -25.24
N ALA A 5 26.44 -38.17 -24.13
CA ALA A 5 26.85 -39.10 -23.10
C ALA A 5 25.61 -39.78 -22.50
N THR A 6 25.63 -41.10 -22.40
CA THR A 6 24.54 -41.87 -21.79
C THR A 6 24.40 -41.52 -20.30
N PRO A 7 23.17 -41.35 -19.79
CA PRO A 7 22.91 -41.21 -18.37
C PRO A 7 23.55 -42.37 -17.57
N LEU A 8 24.06 -42.04 -16.39
CA LEU A 8 24.60 -43.01 -15.45
C LEU A 8 23.49 -43.94 -14.95
N THR A 9 23.82 -45.22 -14.76
CA THR A 9 22.88 -46.19 -14.19
C THR A 9 22.77 -45.99 -12.67
N ILE A 10 21.72 -46.55 -12.06
CA ILE A 10 21.51 -46.49 -10.60
C ILE A 10 22.77 -46.95 -9.85
N GLY A 11 23.33 -48.11 -10.21
CA GLY A 11 24.51 -48.65 -9.53
C GLY A 11 25.75 -47.76 -9.65
N MET A 12 25.98 -47.15 -10.82
CA MET A 12 27.11 -46.22 -11.00
C MET A 12 26.94 -44.92 -10.19
N ILE A 13 25.69 -44.46 -10.00
CA ILE A 13 25.41 -43.28 -9.18
C ILE A 13 25.53 -43.64 -7.71
N GLU A 14 24.99 -44.78 -7.28
CA GLU A 14 25.05 -45.26 -5.90
C GLU A 14 26.49 -45.42 -5.43
N GLU A 15 27.33 -46.13 -6.19
CA GLU A 15 28.76 -46.31 -5.89
C GLU A 15 29.49 -44.95 -5.72
N ARG A 16 29.22 -43.98 -6.60
CA ARG A 16 29.83 -42.65 -6.50
C ARG A 16 29.35 -41.87 -5.30
N LEU A 17 28.05 -41.95 -4.99
CA LEU A 17 27.49 -41.27 -3.82
C LEU A 17 28.02 -41.89 -2.52
N GLU A 18 28.17 -43.22 -2.47
CA GLU A 18 28.77 -43.92 -1.34
C GLU A 18 30.22 -43.48 -1.11
N GLU A 19 31.02 -43.38 -2.17
CA GLU A 19 32.40 -42.88 -2.07
C GLU A 19 32.45 -41.43 -1.57
N ILE A 20 31.59 -40.56 -2.12
CA ILE A 20 31.62 -39.12 -1.84
C ILE A 20 31.03 -38.78 -0.46
N LEU A 21 30.01 -39.50 -0.01
CA LEU A 21 29.23 -39.21 1.20
C LEU A 21 29.48 -40.20 2.35
N ASP A 22 30.50 -41.05 2.27
CA ASP A 22 30.84 -42.06 3.28
C ASP A 22 30.75 -41.53 4.73
N ALA A 23 31.25 -40.32 4.97
CA ALA A 23 31.26 -39.66 6.28
C ALA A 23 29.88 -39.45 6.92
N VAL A 24 28.79 -39.45 6.16
CA VAL A 24 27.42 -39.18 6.64
C VAL A 24 26.44 -40.31 6.40
N LEU A 25 26.86 -41.38 5.71
CA LEU A 25 26.04 -42.56 5.49
C LEU A 25 26.01 -43.46 6.72
N SER A 26 24.92 -44.22 6.86
CA SER A 26 24.75 -45.17 7.96
C SER A 26 23.77 -46.28 7.57
N SER A 27 23.59 -47.27 8.43
CA SER A 27 22.61 -48.35 8.21
C SER A 27 21.16 -47.87 8.01
N ARG A 28 20.82 -46.65 8.45
CA ARG A 28 19.49 -46.04 8.29
C ARG A 28 19.44 -44.96 7.21
N ARG A 29 20.59 -44.59 6.64
CA ARG A 29 20.73 -43.50 5.67
C ARG A 29 21.70 -43.95 4.59
N THR A 30 21.16 -44.39 3.45
CA THR A 30 21.93 -44.94 2.32
C THR A 30 21.86 -44.02 1.11
N ALA A 31 22.75 -44.23 0.14
CA ALA A 31 22.73 -43.54 -1.14
C ALA A 31 21.67 -44.07 -2.13
N THR A 32 20.98 -45.16 -1.77
CA THR A 32 20.10 -45.93 -2.67
C THR A 32 18.94 -45.10 -3.24
N GLU A 33 18.21 -44.37 -2.39
CA GLU A 33 17.07 -43.55 -2.84
C GLU A 33 17.52 -42.32 -3.66
N PRO A 34 18.52 -41.53 -3.23
CA PRO A 34 19.13 -40.52 -4.08
C PRO A 34 19.60 -41.10 -5.43
N ALA A 35 20.31 -42.23 -5.44
CA ALA A 35 20.79 -42.84 -6.68
C ALA A 35 19.64 -43.24 -7.63
N ARG A 36 18.56 -43.81 -7.09
CA ARG A 36 17.36 -44.19 -7.85
C ARG A 36 16.67 -43.00 -8.50
N THR A 37 16.55 -41.89 -7.77
CA THR A 37 15.89 -40.67 -8.29
C THR A 37 16.76 -39.97 -9.33
N LEU A 38 18.06 -39.81 -9.04
CA LEU A 38 19.05 -39.20 -9.94
C LEU A 38 19.26 -40.00 -11.23
N ALA A 39 19.12 -41.32 -11.21
CA ALA A 39 19.20 -42.15 -12.42
C ALA A 39 18.11 -41.83 -13.46
N LYS A 40 16.99 -41.21 -13.03
CA LYS A 40 15.91 -40.77 -13.93
C LYS A 40 16.22 -39.44 -14.62
N ARG A 41 17.22 -38.70 -14.15
CA ARG A 41 17.64 -37.40 -14.70
C ARG A 41 18.50 -37.58 -15.95
N HIS A 42 18.56 -36.55 -16.79
CA HIS A 42 19.39 -36.57 -17.98
C HIS A 42 20.86 -36.39 -17.64
N ARG A 43 21.75 -36.80 -18.55
CA ARG A 43 23.18 -36.80 -18.28
C ARG A 43 23.75 -35.42 -17.86
N PRO A 44 23.38 -34.29 -18.50
CA PRO A 44 23.84 -32.97 -18.07
C PRO A 44 23.42 -32.61 -16.64
N GLU A 45 22.21 -33.00 -16.22
CA GLU A 45 21.70 -32.77 -14.86
C GLU A 45 22.49 -33.62 -13.85
N GLN A 46 22.77 -34.89 -14.18
CA GLN A 46 23.60 -35.74 -13.33
C GLN A 46 25.02 -35.18 -13.14
N ASP A 47 25.66 -34.73 -14.24
CA ASP A 47 27.00 -34.14 -14.17
C ASP A 47 26.99 -32.83 -13.35
N PHE A 48 25.95 -32.00 -13.50
CA PHE A 48 25.74 -30.80 -12.68
C PHE A 48 25.61 -31.13 -11.19
N ILE A 49 24.81 -32.14 -10.85
CA ILE A 49 24.58 -32.56 -9.47
C ILE A 49 25.88 -33.07 -8.84
N PHE A 50 26.66 -33.89 -9.55
CA PHE A 50 27.94 -34.36 -9.02
C PHE A 50 28.98 -33.24 -8.89
N TYR A 51 28.98 -32.26 -9.80
CA TYR A 51 29.81 -31.08 -9.66
C TYR A 51 29.48 -30.31 -8.37
N TRP A 52 28.22 -29.96 -8.16
CA TRP A 52 27.78 -29.20 -6.99
C TRP A 52 27.91 -29.99 -5.68
N LEU A 53 27.66 -31.30 -5.71
CA LEU A 53 27.94 -32.17 -4.58
C LEU A 53 29.42 -32.07 -4.17
N GLY A 54 30.33 -32.15 -5.14
CA GLY A 54 31.76 -32.00 -4.92
C GLY A 54 32.19 -30.63 -4.38
N VAL A 55 31.39 -29.58 -4.62
CA VAL A 55 31.58 -28.25 -4.02
C VAL A 55 31.08 -28.25 -2.57
N ILE A 56 29.84 -28.67 -2.33
CA ILE A 56 29.17 -28.58 -1.02
C ILE A 56 29.89 -29.42 0.05
N ILE A 57 30.31 -30.64 -0.28
CA ILE A 57 30.96 -31.54 0.69
C ILE A 57 32.30 -31.03 1.21
N ARG A 58 32.95 -30.08 0.50
CA ARG A 58 34.19 -29.45 0.99
C ARG A 58 33.95 -28.64 2.25
N THR A 59 32.72 -28.16 2.40
CA THR A 59 32.26 -27.40 3.57
C THR A 59 31.58 -28.33 4.57
N ASN A 60 30.60 -29.13 4.12
CA ASN A 60 29.84 -30.00 5.00
C ASN A 60 29.21 -31.19 4.25
N SER A 61 29.55 -32.42 4.66
CA SER A 61 29.02 -33.64 4.04
C SER A 61 27.51 -33.84 4.28
N GLU A 62 26.95 -33.37 5.39
CA GLU A 62 25.50 -33.47 5.66
C GLU A 62 24.73 -32.60 4.66
N MET A 63 25.17 -31.37 4.44
CA MET A 63 24.59 -30.49 3.42
C MET A 63 24.66 -31.14 2.03
N GLY A 64 25.76 -31.83 1.73
CA GLY A 64 25.90 -32.60 0.49
C GLY A 64 24.85 -33.72 0.36
N PHE A 65 24.59 -34.46 1.44
CA PHE A 65 23.55 -35.49 1.47
C PHE A 65 22.14 -34.90 1.30
N GLN A 66 21.84 -33.78 1.99
CA GLN A 66 20.55 -33.10 1.86
C GLN A 66 20.33 -32.62 0.42
N PHE A 67 21.34 -31.99 -0.19
CA PHE A 67 21.28 -31.57 -1.59
C PHE A 67 20.91 -32.72 -2.53
N VAL A 68 21.66 -33.83 -2.53
CA VAL A 68 21.40 -34.93 -3.48
C VAL A 68 20.06 -35.64 -3.24
N SER A 69 19.58 -35.62 -1.99
CA SER A 69 18.27 -36.16 -1.62
C SER A 69 17.12 -35.36 -2.26
N HIS A 70 17.33 -34.07 -2.53
CA HIS A 70 16.32 -33.17 -3.09
C HIS A 70 16.60 -32.73 -4.54
N ALA A 71 17.81 -32.96 -5.06
CA ALA A 71 18.25 -32.47 -6.37
C ALA A 71 17.38 -32.97 -7.54
N SER A 72 16.97 -34.25 -7.54
CA SER A 72 16.06 -34.74 -8.60
C SER A 72 14.73 -33.99 -8.59
N ARG A 73 14.21 -33.61 -7.42
CA ARG A 73 12.97 -32.85 -7.30
C ARG A 73 13.16 -31.40 -7.72
N ALA A 74 14.32 -30.81 -7.42
CA ALA A 74 14.68 -29.46 -7.88
C ALA A 74 14.61 -29.36 -9.41
N PHE A 75 15.20 -30.32 -10.12
CA PHE A 75 15.16 -30.40 -11.59
C PHE A 75 13.78 -30.78 -12.18
N GLU A 76 12.81 -31.21 -11.36
CA GLU A 76 11.42 -31.34 -11.83
C GLU A 76 10.67 -30.00 -11.79
N LEU A 77 11.15 -29.06 -11.00
CA LEU A 77 10.46 -27.80 -10.71
C LEU A 77 11.12 -26.59 -11.37
N MET A 78 12.43 -26.67 -11.63
CA MET A 78 13.24 -25.55 -12.08
C MET A 78 14.22 -25.99 -13.18
N ASP A 79 14.74 -25.02 -13.92
CA ASP A 79 15.84 -25.21 -14.86
C ASP A 79 17.22 -25.13 -14.15
N PHE A 80 18.31 -25.21 -14.91
CA PHE A 80 19.66 -25.20 -14.36
C PHE A 80 19.95 -23.95 -13.53
N GLU A 81 19.49 -22.78 -13.97
CA GLU A 81 19.70 -21.52 -13.26
C GLU A 81 18.91 -21.50 -11.94
N GLY A 82 17.67 -21.97 -11.94
CA GLY A 82 16.88 -22.08 -10.71
C GLY A 82 17.46 -23.08 -9.71
N VAL A 83 17.94 -24.24 -10.16
CA VAL A 83 18.60 -25.22 -9.27
C VAL A 83 19.92 -24.67 -8.72
N GLU A 84 20.71 -23.97 -9.52
CA GLU A 84 21.93 -23.29 -9.06
C GLU A 84 21.61 -22.23 -8.00
N ALA A 85 20.62 -21.36 -8.26
CA ALA A 85 20.19 -20.33 -7.31
C ALA A 85 19.69 -20.93 -5.99
N TRP A 86 18.95 -22.05 -6.05
CA TRP A 86 18.50 -22.79 -4.88
C TRP A 86 19.65 -23.35 -4.05
N ILE A 87 20.70 -23.87 -4.70
CA ILE A 87 21.90 -24.35 -4.01
C ILE A 87 22.60 -23.20 -3.30
N ILE A 88 22.79 -22.08 -3.99
CA ILE A 88 23.44 -20.89 -3.41
C ILE A 88 22.65 -20.38 -2.21
N ASP A 89 21.32 -20.25 -2.33
CA ASP A 89 20.45 -19.80 -1.24
C ASP A 89 20.51 -20.70 0.00
N ALA A 90 20.41 -22.01 -0.18
CA ALA A 90 20.50 -22.96 0.93
C ALA A 90 21.87 -22.94 1.62
N MET A 91 22.96 -22.75 0.85
CA MET A 91 24.31 -22.61 1.40
C MET A 91 24.51 -21.28 2.13
N ASP A 92 23.95 -20.18 1.62
CA ASP A 92 23.96 -18.88 2.32
C ASP A 92 23.21 -18.95 3.67
N ILE A 93 22.06 -19.63 3.69
CA ILE A 93 21.30 -19.88 4.93
C ILE A 93 22.14 -20.73 5.90
N TYR A 94 22.81 -21.76 5.41
CA TYR A 94 23.71 -22.58 6.22
C TYR A 94 24.86 -21.77 6.82
N ASP A 95 25.51 -20.93 6.03
CA ASP A 95 26.65 -20.13 6.49
C ASP A 95 26.23 -19.11 7.56
N ARG A 96 25.01 -18.56 7.47
CA ARG A 96 24.49 -17.55 8.42
C ARG A 96 23.80 -18.14 9.64
N HIS A 97 23.11 -19.26 9.48
CA HIS A 97 22.16 -19.79 10.47
C HIS A 97 22.43 -21.25 10.88
N GLY A 98 23.39 -21.92 10.23
CA GLY A 98 23.88 -23.25 10.58
C GLY A 98 23.13 -24.40 9.91
N LEU A 99 23.46 -25.61 10.35
CA LEU A 99 23.09 -26.86 9.67
C LEU A 99 21.58 -27.09 9.52
N TYR A 100 20.82 -26.87 10.58
CA TYR A 100 19.40 -27.18 10.56
C TYR A 100 18.62 -26.29 9.59
N PRO A 101 18.72 -24.94 9.64
CA PRO A 101 18.07 -24.07 8.65
C PRO A 101 18.52 -24.33 7.20
N GLY A 102 19.81 -24.59 6.96
CA GLY A 102 20.31 -24.93 5.62
C GLY A 102 19.75 -26.25 5.08
N SER A 103 19.63 -27.27 5.94
CA SER A 103 19.02 -28.56 5.58
C SER A 103 17.53 -28.40 5.26
N GLU A 104 16.81 -27.57 6.03
CA GLU A 104 15.41 -27.25 5.81
C GLU A 104 15.21 -26.48 4.48
N ALA A 105 16.11 -25.57 4.12
CA ALA A 105 16.08 -24.88 2.83
C ALA A 105 16.19 -25.85 1.63
N PHE A 106 17.03 -26.88 1.74
CA PHE A 106 17.05 -27.95 0.74
C PHE A 106 15.75 -28.77 0.73
N ALA A 107 15.22 -29.14 1.90
CA ALA A 107 13.97 -29.89 1.98
C ALA A 107 12.77 -29.11 1.39
N ASN A 108 12.77 -27.79 1.55
CA ASN A 108 11.70 -26.89 1.11
C ASN A 108 11.87 -26.38 -0.34
N VAL A 109 12.49 -27.17 -1.22
CA VAL A 109 12.69 -26.86 -2.65
C VAL A 109 11.42 -26.41 -3.39
N HIS A 110 10.25 -26.86 -2.97
CA HIS A 110 8.96 -26.47 -3.57
C HIS A 110 8.59 -25.01 -3.28
N LEU A 111 8.92 -24.49 -2.09
CA LEU A 111 8.71 -23.08 -1.74
C LEU A 111 9.66 -22.21 -2.56
N PHE A 112 10.95 -22.57 -2.59
CA PHE A 112 11.93 -21.85 -3.40
C PHE A 112 11.55 -21.85 -4.89
N ALA A 113 11.13 -22.99 -5.44
CA ALA A 113 10.73 -23.09 -6.83
C ALA A 113 9.49 -22.23 -7.16
N ALA A 114 8.53 -22.14 -6.23
CA ALA A 114 7.38 -21.26 -6.39
C ALA A 114 7.81 -19.80 -6.47
N GLU A 115 8.71 -19.34 -5.59
CA GLU A 115 9.27 -17.99 -5.60
C GLU A 115 10.11 -17.72 -6.84
N TYR A 116 10.97 -18.66 -7.23
CA TYR A 116 11.79 -18.59 -8.43
C TYR A 116 10.94 -18.40 -9.68
N ALA A 117 9.82 -19.13 -9.80
CA ALA A 117 8.89 -19.00 -10.91
C ALA A 117 8.21 -17.62 -10.99
N LEU A 118 8.18 -16.85 -9.89
CA LEU A 118 7.66 -15.48 -9.89
C LEU A 118 8.69 -14.45 -10.37
N ARG A 119 10.00 -14.73 -10.30
CA ARG A 119 11.06 -13.75 -10.60
C ARG A 119 10.92 -13.07 -11.97
N PRO A 120 10.61 -13.79 -13.08
CA PRO A 120 10.50 -13.14 -14.39
C PRO A 120 9.36 -12.12 -14.49
N ARG A 121 8.36 -12.22 -13.62
CA ARG A 121 7.21 -11.31 -13.55
C ARG A 121 7.25 -10.36 -12.37
N ARG A 122 8.16 -10.53 -11.42
CA ARG A 122 8.29 -9.66 -10.25
C ARG A 122 8.67 -8.25 -10.70
N VAL A 123 8.08 -7.27 -10.03
CA VAL A 123 8.51 -5.88 -10.10
C VAL A 123 8.72 -5.40 -8.67
N ASP A 124 9.96 -5.03 -8.36
CA ASP A 124 10.32 -4.48 -7.06
C ASP A 124 10.13 -2.96 -7.07
N LEU A 125 9.48 -2.42 -6.04
CA LEU A 125 9.19 -0.99 -5.96
C LEU A 125 10.47 -0.14 -6.02
N GLU A 126 11.54 -0.61 -5.37
CA GLU A 126 12.85 0.08 -5.37
C GLU A 126 13.42 0.29 -6.77
N GLU A 127 13.27 -0.69 -7.66
CA GLU A 127 13.79 -0.62 -9.03
C GLU A 127 13.02 0.42 -9.87
N ILE A 128 11.73 0.58 -9.59
CA ILE A 128 10.84 1.46 -10.37
C ILE A 128 10.58 2.80 -9.68
N ASN A 129 11.04 3.00 -8.44
CA ASN A 129 10.67 4.15 -7.61
C ASN A 129 10.98 5.47 -8.33
N GLY A 130 12.16 5.61 -8.92
CA GLY A 130 12.55 6.84 -9.63
C GLY A 130 11.70 7.14 -10.87
N VAL A 131 11.08 6.14 -11.50
CA VAL A 131 10.12 6.32 -12.59
C VAL A 131 8.75 6.69 -12.02
N LEU A 132 8.33 6.01 -10.96
CA LEU A 132 7.01 6.19 -10.35
C LEU A 132 6.91 7.53 -9.63
N ASP A 133 7.96 7.99 -8.95
CA ASP A 133 8.05 9.32 -8.33
C ASP A 133 7.82 10.41 -9.39
N ARG A 134 8.56 10.36 -10.51
CA ARG A 134 8.41 11.34 -11.61
C ARG A 134 7.01 11.31 -12.21
N TYR A 135 6.44 10.11 -12.30
CA TYR A 135 5.09 9.93 -12.79
C TYR A 135 4.06 10.57 -11.85
N VAL A 136 4.12 10.29 -10.54
CA VAL A 136 3.21 10.87 -9.55
C VAL A 136 3.40 12.39 -9.46
N CYS A 137 4.63 12.89 -9.48
CA CYS A 137 4.91 14.32 -9.58
C CYS A 137 4.28 14.95 -10.83
N GLY A 138 4.28 14.23 -11.96
CA GLY A 138 3.66 14.69 -13.21
C GLY A 138 2.12 14.63 -13.22
N LEU A 139 1.52 13.76 -12.41
CA LEU A 139 0.05 13.74 -12.19
C LEU A 139 -0.40 14.88 -11.29
N SER A 140 0.46 15.26 -10.35
CA SER A 140 0.05 16.01 -9.19
C SER A 140 0.26 17.51 -9.36
N GLY A 141 -0.69 18.27 -8.82
CA GLY A 141 -0.45 19.66 -8.41
C GLY A 141 0.22 19.77 -7.03
N ARG A 142 0.54 18.64 -6.38
CA ARG A 142 1.13 18.53 -5.02
C ARG A 142 2.18 17.41 -4.96
N ASN A 143 3.21 17.56 -4.13
CA ASN A 143 4.25 16.54 -4.01
C ASN A 143 3.79 15.42 -3.05
N LEU A 144 3.37 14.25 -3.58
CA LEU A 144 3.09 13.06 -2.77
C LEU A 144 4.33 12.17 -2.70
N HIS A 145 4.61 11.63 -1.53
CA HIS A 145 5.73 10.71 -1.32
C HIS A 145 5.36 9.27 -1.68
N LEU A 146 6.34 8.48 -2.10
CA LEU A 146 6.20 7.04 -2.26
C LEU A 146 6.93 6.31 -1.13
N GLN A 147 6.27 5.34 -0.51
CA GLN A 147 6.88 4.51 0.52
C GLN A 147 6.43 3.06 0.41
N LYS A 148 7.31 2.13 0.80
CA LYS A 148 6.94 0.73 1.01
C LYS A 148 6.00 0.60 2.21
N GLY A 149 4.94 -0.17 2.07
CA GLY A 149 4.01 -0.50 3.15
C GLY A 149 3.53 -1.94 3.08
N ASP A 150 3.18 -2.50 4.23
CA ASP A 150 2.54 -3.82 4.33
C ASP A 150 1.13 -3.79 3.72
N ASP A 151 0.44 -2.65 3.89
CA ASP A 151 -0.84 -2.36 3.24
C ASP A 151 -0.63 -1.35 2.10
N THR A 152 -1.49 -1.44 1.08
CA THR A 152 -1.55 -0.47 -0.02
C THR A 152 -2.60 0.59 0.28
N PHE A 153 -2.20 1.83 0.58
CA PHE A 153 -3.13 2.91 0.94
C PHE A 153 -2.46 4.28 0.81
N THR A 154 -3.22 5.36 1.02
CA THR A 154 -2.65 6.70 1.21
C THR A 154 -3.12 7.32 2.53
N ASP A 155 -2.24 8.06 3.18
CA ASP A 155 -2.57 8.95 4.29
C ASP A 155 -2.78 10.41 3.86
N THR A 156 -2.93 10.64 2.55
CA THR A 156 -3.05 11.94 1.86
C THR A 156 -1.76 12.72 1.61
N GLU A 157 -0.62 12.29 2.14
CA GLU A 157 0.71 12.86 1.83
C GLU A 157 1.65 11.82 1.21
N THR A 158 1.50 10.57 1.63
CA THR A 158 2.29 9.43 1.18
C THR A 158 1.39 8.38 0.53
N LEU A 159 1.88 7.79 -0.56
CA LEU A 159 1.33 6.60 -1.19
C LEU A 159 2.14 5.39 -0.70
N PHE A 160 1.52 4.57 0.14
CA PHE A 160 2.09 3.32 0.61
C PHE A 160 1.79 2.23 -0.41
N LEU A 161 2.84 1.66 -0.99
CA LEU A 161 2.78 0.66 -2.05
C LEU A 161 3.48 -0.63 -1.57
N PRO A 162 3.08 -1.80 -2.10
CA PRO A 162 3.73 -3.06 -1.72
C PRO A 162 5.22 -3.03 -2.14
N PRO A 163 6.10 -3.76 -1.43
CA PRO A 163 7.52 -3.80 -1.77
C PRO A 163 7.79 -4.46 -3.12
N GLU A 164 6.93 -5.40 -3.51
CA GLU A 164 7.01 -6.16 -4.76
C GLU A 164 5.60 -6.51 -5.27
N ILE A 165 5.45 -6.66 -6.60
CA ILE A 165 4.21 -7.14 -7.22
C ILE A 165 4.53 -8.31 -8.17
N THR A 166 3.77 -9.39 -8.04
CA THR A 166 3.87 -10.61 -8.88
C THR A 166 2.50 -11.08 -9.42
N GLN A 167 1.47 -10.24 -9.31
CA GLN A 167 0.05 -10.60 -9.50
C GLN A 167 -0.31 -11.03 -10.93
N TYR A 168 0.26 -10.37 -11.94
CA TYR A 168 0.05 -10.66 -13.35
C TYR A 168 1.20 -11.48 -13.95
N SER A 169 0.92 -12.15 -15.06
CA SER A 169 1.87 -13.04 -15.75
C SER A 169 3.11 -12.35 -16.32
N SER A 170 3.08 -11.03 -16.48
CA SER A 170 4.14 -10.23 -17.10
C SER A 170 4.60 -9.11 -16.15
N SER A 171 5.91 -8.89 -16.09
CA SER A 171 6.50 -7.78 -15.34
C SER A 171 5.99 -6.42 -15.85
N GLN A 172 5.72 -6.29 -17.15
CA GLN A 172 5.12 -5.08 -17.71
C GLN A 172 3.70 -4.83 -17.15
N GLN A 173 2.88 -5.87 -17.00
CA GLN A 173 1.55 -5.74 -16.39
C GLN A 173 1.65 -5.42 -14.89
N ASN A 174 2.62 -6.00 -14.19
CA ASN A 174 2.86 -5.69 -12.77
C ASN A 174 3.38 -4.26 -12.57
N PHE A 175 4.19 -3.74 -13.49
CA PHE A 175 4.57 -2.34 -13.53
C PHE A 175 3.35 -1.42 -13.77
N LEU A 176 2.47 -1.79 -14.72
CA LEU A 176 1.22 -1.07 -14.93
C LEU A 176 0.31 -1.10 -13.70
N LEU A 177 0.32 -2.20 -12.93
CA LEU A 177 -0.43 -2.28 -11.68
C LEU A 177 0.09 -1.28 -10.63
N TYR A 178 1.41 -1.14 -10.47
CA TYR A 178 1.96 -0.07 -9.62
C TYR A 178 1.49 1.31 -10.06
N LYS A 179 1.57 1.59 -11.36
CA LYS A 179 1.15 2.87 -11.93
C LYS A 179 -0.33 3.13 -11.66
N ALA A 180 -1.20 2.17 -11.94
CA ALA A 180 -2.64 2.26 -11.69
C ALA A 180 -2.96 2.45 -10.20
N THR A 181 -2.26 1.74 -9.33
CA THR A 181 -2.42 1.85 -7.86
C THR A 181 -2.01 3.24 -7.39
N ALA A 182 -0.83 3.72 -7.81
CA ALA A 182 -0.37 5.06 -7.49
C ALA A 182 -1.34 6.13 -8.01
N THR A 183 -1.86 5.98 -9.24
CA THR A 183 -2.91 6.87 -9.75
C THR A 183 -4.15 6.83 -8.88
N HIS A 184 -4.64 5.65 -8.51
CA HIS A 184 -5.87 5.51 -7.76
C HIS A 184 -5.77 6.18 -6.38
N LEU A 185 -4.67 5.91 -5.65
CA LEU A 185 -4.42 6.52 -4.34
C LEU A 185 -4.22 8.04 -4.44
N TRP A 186 -3.48 8.53 -5.44
CA TRP A 186 -3.39 9.97 -5.74
C TRP A 186 -4.77 10.56 -6.07
N ALA A 187 -5.58 9.85 -6.85
CA ALA A 187 -6.89 10.32 -7.29
C ALA A 187 -7.87 10.42 -6.11
N GLN A 188 -7.73 9.58 -5.07
CA GLN A 188 -8.52 9.68 -3.85
C GLN A 188 -8.36 11.06 -3.18
N THR A 189 -7.15 11.63 -3.17
CA THR A 189 -6.90 12.98 -2.64
C THR A 189 -7.36 14.06 -3.63
N ARG A 190 -7.00 13.95 -4.92
CA ARG A 190 -7.35 14.93 -5.96
C ARG A 190 -8.87 15.13 -6.10
N TYR A 191 -9.63 14.04 -6.18
CA TYR A 191 -11.08 14.06 -6.37
C TYR A 191 -11.88 13.99 -5.07
N GLY A 192 -11.21 14.21 -3.94
CA GLY A 192 -11.83 14.61 -2.69
C GLY A 192 -12.55 13.54 -1.90
N THR A 193 -12.02 12.32 -1.88
CA THR A 193 -12.50 11.24 -1.00
C THR A 193 -12.49 11.67 0.47
N PHE A 194 -11.47 12.41 0.89
CA PHE A 194 -11.30 12.88 2.28
C PHE A 194 -11.79 14.32 2.51
N LYS A 195 -12.35 14.98 1.49
CA LYS A 195 -12.75 16.40 1.59
C LYS A 195 -13.96 16.58 2.50
N ARG A 196 -13.95 17.68 3.24
CA ARG A 196 -15.10 18.15 4.01
C ARG A 196 -15.81 19.31 3.27
N LYS A 197 -17.13 19.42 3.44
CA LYS A 197 -17.89 20.58 2.94
C LYS A 197 -17.60 21.82 3.78
N ALA A 198 -17.48 21.67 5.10
CA ALA A 198 -17.14 22.69 6.08
C ALA A 198 -16.07 22.20 7.08
N PRO A 199 -15.22 23.08 7.66
CA PRO A 199 -14.25 22.67 8.69
C PRO A 199 -14.88 22.00 9.93
N GLY A 200 -16.15 22.31 10.23
CA GLY A 200 -16.90 21.73 11.33
C GLY A 200 -17.71 20.48 10.98
N ASP A 201 -17.67 20.00 9.74
CA ASP A 201 -18.39 18.79 9.36
C ASP A 201 -17.72 17.54 9.92
N ALA A 202 -18.56 16.54 10.21
CA ALA A 202 -18.11 15.21 10.60
C ALA A 202 -17.15 14.61 9.58
N LEU A 203 -16.14 13.92 10.10
CA LEU A 203 -15.18 13.15 9.31
C LEU A 203 -15.88 12.03 8.52
N LEU A 204 -15.26 11.55 7.45
CA LEU A 204 -15.81 10.46 6.65
C LEU A 204 -15.88 9.17 7.48
N SER A 205 -14.85 8.89 8.29
CA SER A 205 -14.84 7.80 9.26
C SER A 205 -16.06 7.86 10.21
N GLU A 206 -16.32 9.04 10.78
CA GLU A 206 -17.47 9.27 11.66
C GLU A 206 -18.81 9.09 10.95
N LYS A 207 -18.94 9.58 9.71
CA LYS A 207 -20.15 9.41 8.90
C LYS A 207 -20.43 7.93 8.65
N LEU A 208 -19.40 7.14 8.32
CA LEU A 208 -19.53 5.70 8.06
C LEU A 208 -19.80 4.90 9.34
N ASN A 209 -19.23 5.31 10.48
CA ASN A 209 -19.46 4.66 11.78
C ASN A 209 -20.87 4.88 12.34
N ARG A 210 -21.65 5.81 11.79
CA ARG A 210 -23.06 6.06 12.18
C ARG A 210 -24.05 5.08 11.54
N PHE A 211 -23.64 4.32 10.53
CA PHE A 211 -24.50 3.28 9.97
C PHE A 211 -24.70 2.12 10.94
N SER A 212 -25.81 1.40 10.80
CA SER A 212 -26.13 0.25 11.65
C SER A 212 -25.13 -0.90 11.51
N ASP A 213 -24.50 -1.02 10.35
CA ASP A 213 -23.41 -1.95 10.06
C ASP A 213 -22.21 -1.18 9.45
N PRO A 214 -21.28 -0.71 10.31
CA PRO A 214 -20.14 0.08 9.85
C PRO A 214 -19.18 -0.68 8.94
N GLU A 215 -18.99 -1.99 9.13
CA GLU A 215 -18.07 -2.78 8.32
C GLU A 215 -18.61 -2.93 6.89
N GLN A 216 -19.88 -3.31 6.76
CA GLN A 216 -20.51 -3.39 5.44
C GLN A 216 -20.61 -2.01 4.77
N ALA A 217 -20.89 -0.95 5.53
CA ALA A 217 -20.92 0.41 5.01
C ALA A 217 -19.55 0.84 4.47
N ARG A 218 -18.45 0.53 5.18
CA ARG A 218 -17.08 0.82 4.73
C ARG A 218 -16.70 0.04 3.48
N ALA A 219 -17.01 -1.26 3.43
CA ALA A 219 -16.73 -2.09 2.26
C ALA A 219 -17.48 -1.58 1.02
N LEU A 220 -18.78 -1.30 1.16
CA LEU A 220 -19.61 -0.78 0.08
C LEU A 220 -19.16 0.63 -0.35
N PHE A 221 -18.84 1.49 0.61
CA PHE A 221 -18.28 2.82 0.33
C PHE A 221 -16.99 2.70 -0.47
N SER A 222 -16.04 1.88 -0.02
CA SER A 222 -14.76 1.71 -0.70
C SER A 222 -14.94 1.30 -2.16
N ARG A 223 -15.85 0.35 -2.43
CA ARG A 223 -16.11 -0.11 -3.80
C ARG A 223 -16.78 0.94 -4.69
N LEU A 224 -17.79 1.65 -4.17
CA LEU A 224 -18.49 2.70 -4.91
C LEU A 224 -17.60 3.92 -5.14
N GLU A 225 -16.83 4.29 -4.13
CA GLU A 225 -15.88 5.39 -4.23
C GLU A 225 -14.79 5.09 -5.24
N ALA A 226 -14.27 3.85 -5.25
CA ALA A 226 -13.31 3.44 -6.26
C ALA A 226 -13.86 3.58 -7.68
N HIS A 227 -15.14 3.28 -7.89
CA HIS A 227 -15.80 3.48 -9.19
C HIS A 227 -15.90 4.95 -9.58
N ARG A 228 -16.29 5.83 -8.63
CA ARG A 228 -16.35 7.29 -8.85
C ARG A 228 -14.97 7.84 -9.20
N ILE A 229 -13.93 7.44 -8.46
CA ILE A 229 -12.54 7.82 -8.68
C ILE A 229 -12.06 7.37 -10.07
N ASP A 230 -12.28 6.11 -10.43
CA ASP A 230 -11.91 5.59 -11.74
C ASP A 230 -12.64 6.31 -12.88
N ALA A 231 -13.90 6.73 -12.68
CA ALA A 231 -14.64 7.54 -13.64
C ALA A 231 -14.02 8.93 -13.84
N CYS A 232 -13.60 9.59 -12.76
CA CYS A 232 -12.89 10.86 -12.81
C CYS A 232 -11.53 10.71 -13.54
N VAL A 233 -10.73 9.70 -13.15
CA VAL A 233 -9.44 9.41 -13.80
C VAL A 233 -9.63 9.12 -15.30
N ARG A 234 -10.69 8.40 -15.69
CA ARG A 234 -10.95 8.06 -17.09
C ARG A 234 -11.20 9.28 -17.96
N ARG A 235 -11.94 10.25 -17.42
CA ARG A 235 -12.29 11.49 -18.11
C ARG A 235 -11.07 12.39 -18.28
N ASP A 236 -10.25 12.50 -17.24
CA ASP A 236 -9.16 13.48 -17.18
C ASP A 236 -7.84 12.92 -17.76
N PHE A 237 -7.65 11.59 -17.70
CA PHE A 237 -6.41 10.91 -18.11
C PHE A 237 -6.67 9.72 -19.06
N PRO A 238 -6.92 9.96 -20.35
CA PRO A 238 -7.22 8.90 -21.32
C PRO A 238 -6.05 7.92 -21.53
N GLY A 239 -4.81 8.32 -21.23
CA GLY A 239 -3.65 7.41 -21.25
C GLY A 239 -3.76 6.32 -20.19
N ILE A 240 -4.10 6.69 -18.95
CA ILE A 240 -4.24 5.76 -17.82
C ILE A 240 -5.45 4.85 -18.01
N THR A 241 -6.50 5.34 -18.67
CA THR A 241 -7.67 4.53 -19.02
C THR A 241 -7.29 3.24 -19.77
N ARG A 242 -6.34 3.32 -20.71
CA ARG A 242 -5.88 2.16 -21.47
C ARG A 242 -5.15 1.16 -20.57
N ASP A 243 -4.36 1.68 -19.64
CA ASP A 243 -3.65 0.86 -18.65
C ASP A 243 -4.66 0.13 -17.73
N LEU A 244 -5.66 0.84 -17.20
CA LEU A 244 -6.73 0.26 -16.37
C LEU A 244 -7.55 -0.80 -17.12
N GLN A 245 -7.90 -0.57 -18.38
CA GLN A 245 -8.59 -1.57 -19.21
C GLN A 245 -7.74 -2.84 -19.40
N THR A 246 -6.43 -2.68 -19.58
CA THR A 246 -5.51 -3.81 -19.72
C THR A 246 -5.47 -4.68 -18.45
N LEU A 247 -5.55 -4.05 -17.28
CA LEU A 247 -5.60 -4.74 -15.99
C LEU A 247 -6.99 -5.38 -15.74
N ALA A 248 -8.07 -4.68 -16.10
CA ALA A 248 -9.45 -5.11 -15.90
C ALA A 248 -9.86 -6.34 -16.74
N LEU A 249 -9.26 -6.55 -17.92
CA LEU A 249 -9.58 -7.71 -18.78
C LEU A 249 -9.34 -9.07 -18.08
N ASN A 250 -8.55 -9.09 -17.01
CA ASN A 250 -8.24 -10.30 -16.26
C ASN A 250 -9.03 -10.42 -14.95
N THR A 251 -9.90 -9.45 -14.63
CA THR A 251 -10.75 -9.50 -13.45
C THR A 251 -12.19 -9.88 -13.83
N ASN A 252 -12.66 -11.01 -13.27
CA ASN A 252 -14.07 -11.40 -13.34
C ASN A 252 -14.88 -10.54 -12.35
N THR A 253 -15.18 -9.30 -12.73
CA THR A 253 -15.92 -8.33 -11.90
C THR A 253 -17.34 -8.08 -12.39
N ALA A 254 -17.96 -9.07 -13.04
CA ALA A 254 -19.35 -8.98 -13.47
C ALA A 254 -20.28 -8.96 -12.24
N ASP A 255 -20.51 -7.76 -11.71
CA ASP A 255 -21.39 -7.52 -10.58
C ASP A 255 -22.83 -7.83 -10.96
N SER A 256 -23.38 -8.87 -10.33
CA SER A 256 -24.75 -9.34 -10.61
C SER A 256 -25.82 -8.52 -9.88
N ASN A 257 -25.44 -7.46 -9.13
CA ASN A 257 -26.37 -6.67 -8.33
C ASN A 257 -26.82 -5.40 -9.08
N PRO A 258 -28.10 -5.31 -9.48
CA PRO A 258 -28.61 -4.17 -10.25
C PRO A 258 -28.62 -2.85 -9.47
N ASP A 259 -28.83 -2.88 -8.15
CA ASP A 259 -28.82 -1.67 -7.31
C ASP A 259 -27.41 -1.07 -7.28
N LEU A 260 -26.38 -1.92 -7.21
CA LEU A 260 -25.00 -1.48 -7.23
C LEU A 260 -24.60 -0.95 -8.61
N GLN A 261 -25.02 -1.62 -9.67
CA GLN A 261 -24.79 -1.17 -11.04
C GLN A 261 -25.45 0.19 -11.30
N GLN A 262 -26.66 0.41 -10.77
CA GLN A 262 -27.32 1.71 -10.84
C GLN A 262 -26.52 2.80 -10.10
N ALA A 263 -26.03 2.50 -8.89
CA ALA A 263 -25.19 3.41 -8.14
C ALA A 263 -23.91 3.78 -8.89
N MET A 264 -23.23 2.77 -9.45
CA MET A 264 -22.03 2.95 -10.26
C MET A 264 -22.26 3.85 -11.47
N VAL A 265 -23.31 3.61 -12.26
CA VAL A 265 -23.67 4.45 -13.42
C VAL A 265 -23.97 5.89 -12.99
N ALA A 266 -24.67 6.09 -11.87
CA ALA A 266 -24.95 7.42 -11.37
C ALA A 266 -23.67 8.17 -10.95
N LEU A 267 -22.72 7.48 -10.34
CA LEU A 267 -21.42 8.02 -9.89
C LEU A 267 -20.44 8.32 -11.02
N GLU A 268 -20.74 7.96 -12.27
CA GLU A 268 -19.93 8.33 -13.43
C GLU A 268 -20.18 9.78 -13.92
N SER A 269 -21.26 10.42 -13.44
CA SER A 269 -21.65 11.74 -13.88
C SER A 269 -20.62 12.82 -13.48
N SER A 270 -20.35 13.78 -14.37
CA SER A 270 -19.48 14.91 -14.05
C SER A 270 -20.05 15.72 -12.87
N GLY A 271 -19.23 15.95 -11.85
CA GLY A 271 -19.60 16.75 -10.66
C GLY A 271 -20.05 15.93 -9.45
N THR A 272 -20.06 14.59 -9.54
CA THR A 272 -20.31 13.74 -8.36
C THR A 272 -19.20 13.88 -7.33
N THR A 273 -19.60 13.92 -6.07
CA THR A 273 -18.75 14.11 -4.90
C THR A 273 -18.77 12.88 -3.99
N VAL A 274 -17.87 12.84 -3.00
CA VAL A 274 -17.89 11.80 -1.95
C VAL A 274 -19.24 11.71 -1.21
N GLU A 275 -19.97 12.81 -1.15
CA GLU A 275 -21.29 12.89 -0.52
C GLU A 275 -22.36 12.14 -1.32
N ASP A 276 -22.20 12.05 -2.64
CA ASP A 276 -23.06 11.25 -3.50
C ASP A 276 -22.78 9.76 -3.31
N THR A 277 -21.50 9.38 -3.13
CA THR A 277 -21.10 8.02 -2.75
C THR A 277 -21.74 7.62 -1.41
N LEU A 278 -21.64 8.47 -0.39
CA LEU A 278 -22.28 8.23 0.92
C LEU A 278 -23.80 8.08 0.82
N ARG A 279 -24.46 8.87 -0.04
CA ARG A 279 -25.90 8.76 -0.28
C ARG A 279 -26.26 7.40 -0.88
N TRP A 280 -25.46 6.89 -1.80
CA TRP A 280 -25.66 5.55 -2.37
C TRP A 280 -25.41 4.44 -1.36
N VAL A 281 -24.39 4.56 -0.51
CA VAL A 281 -24.17 3.62 0.62
C VAL A 281 -25.42 3.54 1.50
N ALA A 282 -25.97 4.70 1.89
CA ALA A 282 -27.17 4.76 2.72
C ALA A 282 -28.41 4.12 2.07
N GLN A 283 -28.54 4.21 0.75
CA GLN A 283 -29.67 3.64 0.01
C GLN A 283 -29.57 2.13 -0.18
N SER A 284 -28.34 1.63 -0.29
CA SER A 284 -28.03 0.23 -0.62
C SER A 284 -27.80 -0.65 0.62
N LEU A 285 -27.43 -0.07 1.76
CA LEU A 285 -27.22 -0.80 3.01
C LEU A 285 -28.49 -1.54 3.44
N GLY A 286 -28.35 -2.79 3.91
CA GLY A 286 -29.47 -3.61 4.38
C GLY A 286 -30.29 -4.31 3.29
N ARG A 287 -29.99 -4.12 1.99
CA ARG A 287 -30.68 -4.80 0.87
C ARG A 287 -30.06 -6.15 0.47
N ASN A 288 -29.39 -6.83 1.40
CA ASN A 288 -28.66 -8.08 1.13
C ASN A 288 -27.62 -7.95 0.00
N VAL A 289 -26.98 -6.77 -0.06
CA VAL A 289 -25.98 -6.45 -1.08
C VAL A 289 -24.70 -7.22 -0.79
N VAL A 290 -24.30 -8.06 -1.74
CA VAL A 290 -22.94 -8.62 -1.78
C VAL A 290 -22.03 -7.55 -2.36
N VAL A 291 -21.05 -7.11 -1.57
CA VAL A 291 -20.04 -6.14 -2.02
C VAL A 291 -19.07 -6.88 -2.94
N PRO A 292 -18.82 -6.38 -4.16
CA PRO A 292 -17.83 -6.94 -5.07
C PRO A 292 -16.43 -6.96 -4.48
N GLU A 293 -15.61 -7.89 -4.94
CA GLU A 293 -14.18 -7.87 -4.65
C GLU A 293 -13.55 -6.54 -5.08
N PRO A 294 -12.62 -5.99 -4.29
CA PRO A 294 -11.89 -4.78 -4.65
C PRO A 294 -11.17 -4.91 -6.00
N LEU A 295 -11.00 -3.78 -6.68
CA LEU A 295 -10.17 -3.74 -7.88
C LEU A 295 -8.70 -4.01 -7.51
N PRO A 296 -7.90 -4.64 -8.39
CA PRO A 296 -6.49 -4.95 -8.11
C PRO A 296 -5.64 -3.75 -7.68
N TRP A 297 -5.97 -2.55 -8.15
CA TRP A 297 -5.24 -1.30 -7.88
C TRP A 297 -5.88 -0.44 -6.78
N GLN A 298 -6.99 -0.88 -6.17
CA GLN A 298 -7.80 -0.05 -5.27
C GLN A 298 -7.09 0.28 -3.95
N GLY A 299 -6.30 -0.67 -3.43
CA GLY A 299 -5.78 -0.60 -2.07
C GLY A 299 -6.90 -0.63 -1.01
N VAL A 300 -6.54 -0.24 0.21
CA VAL A 300 -7.45 -0.14 1.35
C VAL A 300 -7.61 1.31 1.81
N LEU A 301 -8.79 1.67 2.31
CA LEU A 301 -9.06 3.00 2.87
C LEU A 301 -8.79 3.01 4.37
N LYS A 302 -7.64 3.56 4.78
CA LYS A 302 -7.33 3.84 6.20
C LYS A 302 -7.81 5.23 6.59
N LEU A 303 -9.14 5.39 6.66
CA LEU A 303 -9.82 6.68 6.83
C LEU A 303 -9.27 7.50 8.00
N GLU A 304 -9.19 6.90 9.19
CA GLU A 304 -8.74 7.57 10.41
C GLU A 304 -7.30 8.08 10.29
N GLN A 305 -6.43 7.32 9.64
CA GLN A 305 -5.03 7.70 9.44
C GLN A 305 -4.91 8.85 8.44
N ALA A 306 -5.60 8.74 7.31
CA ALA A 306 -5.67 9.78 6.30
C ALA A 306 -6.26 11.09 6.86
N GLU A 307 -7.33 11.01 7.63
CA GLU A 307 -7.96 12.17 8.27
C GLU A 307 -7.07 12.82 9.33
N ALA A 308 -6.31 12.04 10.10
CA ALA A 308 -5.36 12.56 11.08
C ALA A 308 -4.22 13.35 10.42
N VAL A 309 -3.60 12.78 9.39
CA VAL A 309 -2.53 13.44 8.62
C VAL A 309 -3.06 14.69 7.92
N LEU A 310 -4.21 14.57 7.25
CA LEU A 310 -4.89 15.71 6.62
C LEU A 310 -5.16 16.85 7.61
N THR A 311 -5.61 16.53 8.82
CA THR A 311 -5.90 17.54 9.86
C THR A 311 -4.61 18.24 10.31
N MET A 312 -3.55 17.50 10.59
CA MET A 312 -2.24 18.07 10.96
C MET A 312 -1.68 18.95 9.84
N ARG A 313 -1.77 18.50 8.59
CA ARG A 313 -1.32 19.29 7.44
C ARG A 313 -2.08 20.59 7.31
N ILE A 314 -3.41 20.55 7.33
CA ILE A 314 -4.23 21.77 7.22
C ILE A 314 -3.89 22.77 8.33
N GLU A 315 -3.66 22.29 9.56
CA GLU A 315 -3.26 23.16 10.68
C GLU A 315 -1.87 23.78 10.43
N HIS A 316 -0.89 22.96 10.02
CA HIS A 316 0.46 23.41 9.74
C HIS A 316 0.55 24.39 8.56
N GLU A 317 -0.07 24.07 7.42
CA GLU A 317 -0.12 24.94 6.25
C GLU A 317 -0.85 26.25 6.55
N ARG A 318 -1.88 26.20 7.41
CA ARG A 318 -2.56 27.41 7.87
C ARG A 318 -1.63 28.29 8.70
N GLU A 319 -0.88 27.73 9.64
CA GLU A 319 0.10 28.50 10.42
C GLU A 319 1.17 29.14 9.53
N MET A 320 1.69 28.37 8.56
CA MET A 320 2.64 28.89 7.57
C MET A 320 2.05 30.01 6.72
N LEU A 321 0.82 29.83 6.21
CA LEU A 321 0.15 30.85 5.42
C LEU A 321 -0.03 32.15 6.22
N ILE A 322 -0.39 32.06 7.50
CA ILE A 322 -0.53 33.23 8.38
C ILE A 322 0.81 33.94 8.57
N ALA A 323 1.89 33.19 8.81
CA ALA A 323 3.23 33.74 8.96
C ALA A 323 3.68 34.45 7.67
N SER A 324 3.58 33.78 6.52
CA SER A 324 3.98 34.36 5.22
C SER A 324 3.15 35.58 4.83
N LEU A 325 1.85 35.60 5.13
CA LEU A 325 1.01 36.79 4.91
C LEU A 325 1.37 37.93 5.88
N SER A 326 1.79 37.62 7.11
CA SER A 326 2.27 38.61 8.08
C SER A 326 3.55 39.27 7.61
N ASP A 327 4.52 38.47 7.17
CA ASP A 327 5.80 38.96 6.65
C ASP A 327 5.59 39.83 5.40
N MET A 328 4.66 39.43 4.51
CA MET A 328 4.28 40.22 3.33
C MET A 328 3.67 41.59 3.69
N LEU A 329 2.88 41.67 4.77
CA LEU A 329 2.34 42.96 5.25
C LEU A 329 3.44 43.84 5.83
N ASP A 330 4.37 43.26 6.60
CA ASP A 330 5.49 44.01 7.18
C ASP A 330 6.39 44.59 6.06
N GLU A 331 6.63 43.84 4.97
CA GLU A 331 7.36 44.34 3.80
C GLU A 331 6.62 45.48 3.06
N LEU A 332 5.29 45.40 2.94
CA LEU A 332 4.47 46.43 2.27
C LEU A 332 4.26 47.69 3.13
N ALA A 333 4.25 47.54 4.46
CA ALA A 333 4.11 48.65 5.41
C ALA A 333 5.39 49.50 5.50
N ASP A 334 6.57 48.90 5.32
CA ASP A 334 7.83 49.67 5.26
C ASP A 334 7.91 50.63 4.05
N GLU A 335 7.02 50.46 3.04
CA GLU A 335 6.89 51.35 1.88
C GLU A 335 5.78 52.42 2.01
N SER A 336 4.93 52.37 3.05
CA SER A 336 3.79 53.28 3.21
C SER A 336 3.58 53.73 4.66
N ASP A 337 3.61 55.06 4.89
CA ASP A 337 3.47 55.71 6.22
C ASP A 337 2.06 55.61 6.85
N GLU A 338 1.13 54.82 6.29
CA GLU A 338 -0.27 54.79 6.72
C GLU A 338 -0.58 53.58 7.61
N GLU A 339 -0.85 53.83 8.89
CA GLU A 339 -1.28 52.86 9.92
C GLU A 339 -2.72 52.36 9.71
N ASP A 340 -3.14 52.09 8.48
CA ASP A 340 -4.46 51.52 8.21
C ASP A 340 -4.46 49.99 8.25
N LYS A 341 -5.57 49.44 8.74
CA LYS A 341 -5.75 48.00 8.97
C LYS A 341 -5.93 47.26 7.65
N GLN A 342 -4.81 46.94 7.01
CA GLN A 342 -4.76 46.20 5.74
C GLN A 342 -5.44 44.82 5.87
N ARG A 343 -6.36 44.49 4.96
CA ARG A 343 -7.10 43.21 4.96
C ARG A 343 -6.88 42.42 3.68
N PHE A 344 -6.34 41.20 3.84
CA PHE A 344 -6.35 40.22 2.76
C PHE A 344 -7.75 39.66 2.51
N GLN A 345 -8.14 39.59 1.24
CA GLN A 345 -9.31 38.88 0.73
C GLN A 345 -8.87 37.98 -0.42
N LEU A 346 -9.55 36.85 -0.62
CA LEU A 346 -9.31 35.99 -1.78
C LEU A 346 -10.37 36.32 -2.82
N HIS A 347 -9.93 36.62 -4.04
CA HIS A 347 -10.82 36.76 -5.18
C HIS A 347 -10.74 35.52 -6.06
N ASP A 348 -11.92 34.95 -6.33
CA ASP A 348 -12.10 33.83 -7.24
C ASP A 348 -12.61 34.39 -8.59
N PRO A 349 -11.76 34.56 -9.61
CA PRO A 349 -12.24 34.97 -10.92
C PRO A 349 -13.22 33.90 -11.41
N GLN A 350 -14.45 34.32 -11.67
CA GLN A 350 -15.57 33.43 -11.98
C GLN A 350 -15.26 32.48 -13.17
N ASN A 351 -14.90 31.22 -12.90
CA ASN A 351 -15.40 30.05 -13.64
C ASN A 351 -14.89 28.73 -13.03
N GLN A 352 -15.78 27.75 -12.94
CA GLN A 352 -15.59 26.47 -12.26
C GLN A 352 -14.65 25.46 -12.95
N ASP A 353 -13.72 25.85 -13.81
CA ASP A 353 -12.91 24.88 -14.59
C ASP A 353 -11.51 25.36 -15.01
N SER A 354 -10.98 26.46 -14.46
CA SER A 354 -9.59 26.88 -14.71
C SER A 354 -8.70 26.66 -13.48
N ASP A 355 -7.50 26.11 -13.71
CA ASP A 355 -6.35 26.18 -12.78
C ASP A 355 -5.85 27.65 -12.64
N GLU A 356 -6.74 28.64 -12.71
CA GLU A 356 -6.39 30.04 -12.49
C GLU A 356 -6.08 30.23 -11.01
N ALA A 357 -4.84 30.68 -10.75
CA ALA A 357 -4.34 30.93 -9.41
C ALA A 357 -5.26 31.91 -8.68
N VAL A 358 -5.63 31.55 -7.45
CA VAL A 358 -6.44 32.44 -6.60
C VAL A 358 -5.67 33.72 -6.37
N MET A 359 -6.29 34.87 -6.67
CA MET A 359 -5.66 36.17 -6.49
C MET A 359 -5.91 36.67 -5.07
N LEU A 360 -4.84 37.20 -4.46
CA LEU A 360 -4.87 37.86 -3.17
C LEU A 360 -5.17 39.34 -3.38
N ASP A 361 -6.24 39.82 -2.78
CA ASP A 361 -6.59 41.24 -2.74
C ASP A 361 -6.19 41.82 -1.38
N LEU A 362 -5.63 43.03 -1.37
CA LEU A 362 -5.43 43.85 -0.17
C LEU A 362 -6.30 45.09 -0.30
N ASP A 363 -7.30 45.24 0.59
CA ASP A 363 -8.24 46.37 0.59
C ASP A 363 -8.92 46.66 -0.77
N GLY A 364 -9.09 45.61 -1.59
CA GLY A 364 -9.73 45.69 -2.91
C GLY A 364 -8.77 45.94 -4.08
N GLU A 365 -7.47 46.02 -3.82
CA GLU A 365 -6.44 46.01 -4.86
C GLU A 365 -5.81 44.63 -4.99
N ALA A 366 -5.73 44.11 -6.21
CA ALA A 366 -5.11 42.83 -6.50
C ALA A 366 -3.59 42.91 -6.28
N ILE A 367 -3.08 42.11 -5.35
CA ILE A 367 -1.66 41.98 -5.05
C ILE A 367 -1.12 40.68 -5.65
N LYS A 368 0.10 40.75 -6.18
CA LYS A 368 0.82 39.56 -6.62
C LYS A 368 1.34 38.81 -5.40
N SER A 369 0.83 37.61 -5.16
CA SER A 369 1.30 36.74 -4.09
C SER A 369 2.73 36.23 -4.36
N THR A 370 3.48 35.95 -3.30
CA THR A 370 4.74 35.20 -3.41
C THR A 370 4.46 33.76 -3.86
N PRO A 371 5.43 33.07 -4.48
CA PRO A 371 5.27 31.67 -4.89
C PRO A 371 4.88 30.75 -3.72
N GLU A 372 5.48 30.98 -2.54
CA GLU A 372 5.20 30.23 -1.32
C GLU A 372 3.74 30.38 -0.87
N VAL A 373 3.21 31.60 -0.85
CA VAL A 373 1.80 31.86 -0.48
C VAL A 373 0.84 31.27 -1.51
N ALA A 374 1.19 31.33 -2.80
CA ALA A 374 0.38 30.72 -3.85
C ALA A 374 0.32 29.19 -3.72
N GLU A 375 1.44 28.54 -3.41
CA GLU A 375 1.50 27.09 -3.15
C GLU A 375 0.70 26.69 -1.91
N LEU A 376 0.82 27.43 -0.80
CA LEU A 376 0.05 27.18 0.42
C LEU A 376 -1.46 27.35 0.21
N LEU A 377 -1.88 28.38 -0.52
CA LEU A 377 -3.28 28.59 -0.87
C LEU A 377 -3.81 27.48 -1.78
N ALA A 378 -3.07 27.13 -2.83
CA ALA A 378 -3.43 26.01 -3.70
C ALA A 378 -3.53 24.70 -2.90
N SER A 379 -2.64 24.53 -1.90
CA SER A 379 -2.65 23.38 -1.02
C SER A 379 -3.96 23.34 -0.19
N ILE A 380 -4.17 24.32 0.66
CA ILE A 380 -5.33 24.39 1.56
C ILE A 380 -6.66 24.30 0.79
N LEU A 381 -6.78 24.97 -0.36
CA LEU A 381 -8.02 25.00 -1.13
C LEU A 381 -8.42 23.66 -1.75
N GLN A 382 -7.49 22.73 -1.96
CA GLN A 382 -7.85 21.39 -2.41
C GLN A 382 -8.54 20.59 -1.31
N ASP A 383 -8.38 20.94 -0.03
CA ASP A 383 -8.89 20.13 1.09
C ASP A 383 -10.35 20.45 1.45
N PHE A 384 -10.87 21.52 0.86
CA PHE A 384 -12.19 22.06 1.12
C PHE A 384 -13.03 22.16 -0.17
N HIS A 385 -14.35 22.08 -0.05
CA HIS A 385 -15.23 22.41 -1.17
C HIS A 385 -15.22 23.92 -1.46
N THR A 386 -15.47 24.28 -2.73
CA THR A 386 -15.37 25.64 -3.31
C THR A 386 -16.12 26.73 -2.53
N SER A 387 -17.12 26.38 -1.72
CA SER A 387 -17.89 27.30 -0.89
C SER A 387 -17.12 27.95 0.26
N LEU A 388 -15.88 27.53 0.54
CA LEU A 388 -15.09 28.01 1.68
C LEU A 388 -13.98 29.02 1.35
N ARG A 389 -13.80 29.38 0.09
CA ARG A 389 -12.71 30.28 -0.38
C ARG A 389 -12.66 31.61 0.39
N ASN A 390 -13.80 32.13 0.83
CA ASN A 390 -13.86 33.41 1.56
C ASN A 390 -13.82 33.26 3.10
N THR A 391 -14.03 32.06 3.63
CA THR A 391 -14.14 31.79 5.08
C THR A 391 -12.83 31.42 5.75
N LEU A 392 -11.83 30.98 4.98
CA LEU A 392 -10.47 30.73 5.50
C LEU A 392 -9.81 32.02 6.04
N LEU A 393 -10.35 33.18 5.66
CA LEU A 393 -9.91 34.51 6.07
C LEU A 393 -10.87 35.25 7.03
N LEU A 394 -11.94 34.62 7.53
CA LEU A 394 -12.91 35.29 8.42
C LEU A 394 -12.62 35.09 9.93
N PRO A 395 -12.85 36.13 10.77
CA PRO A 395 -12.46 36.14 12.19
C PRO A 395 -13.38 35.31 13.10
N VAL A 396 -12.85 34.84 14.24
CA VAL A 396 -13.65 34.32 15.37
C VAL A 396 -14.00 35.45 16.34
N PRO A 397 -15.21 35.45 16.93
CA PRO A 397 -15.64 36.50 17.86
C PRO A 397 -14.77 36.55 19.13
N ALA A 398 -14.33 37.75 19.49
CA ALA A 398 -13.45 37.99 20.64
C ALA A 398 -14.10 37.64 21.99
N GLY A 399 -13.44 36.78 22.77
CA GLY A 399 -13.60 36.70 24.22
C GLY A 399 -12.86 37.85 24.92
N PRO A 400 -13.20 38.20 26.17
CA PRO A 400 -12.68 39.41 26.80
C PRO A 400 -11.23 39.23 27.28
N THR A 401 -10.46 40.33 27.24
CA THR A 401 -9.10 40.59 27.81
C THR A 401 -7.92 40.34 26.86
N HIS A 402 -6.87 41.18 26.73
CA HIS A 402 -6.38 42.38 27.42
C HIS A 402 -5.59 43.27 26.42
N ARG A 403 -5.58 44.60 26.61
CA ARG A 403 -4.88 45.62 25.79
C ARG A 403 -3.34 45.57 25.93
N ASN A 404 -2.59 45.63 24.82
CA ASN A 404 -1.73 46.77 24.43
C ASN A 404 -0.85 46.45 23.20
N SER A 405 -0.60 47.49 22.38
CA SER A 405 0.21 47.58 21.15
C SER A 405 -0.53 47.30 19.84
N SER A 406 -0.86 48.39 19.15
CA SER A 406 -1.58 48.46 17.89
C SER A 406 -0.69 48.09 16.69
N ARG A 407 -0.61 46.79 16.38
CA ARG A 407 -0.41 46.27 15.02
C ARG A 407 -1.45 45.16 14.87
N HIS A 408 -2.55 45.42 14.17
CA HIS A 408 -3.63 44.44 14.02
C HIS A 408 -3.47 43.73 12.68
N LEU A 409 -2.49 42.83 12.61
CA LEU A 409 -2.68 41.64 11.80
C LEU A 409 -3.96 40.96 12.29
N ILE A 410 -4.89 40.70 11.39
CA ILE A 410 -6.15 40.05 11.74
C ILE A 410 -5.81 38.70 12.36
N ALA A 411 -5.92 38.63 13.69
CA ALA A 411 -5.66 37.44 14.47
C ALA A 411 -6.71 36.37 14.13
N ILE A 412 -6.21 35.23 13.65
CA ILE A 412 -6.99 34.06 13.26
C ILE A 412 -7.10 33.12 14.47
N ALA A 413 -8.27 32.50 14.65
CA ALA A 413 -8.68 31.78 15.85
C ALA A 413 -7.79 30.59 16.25
N PRO A 414 -7.71 30.24 17.56
CA PRO A 414 -7.07 29.00 18.00
C PRO A 414 -7.91 27.77 17.58
N PRO A 415 -7.31 26.58 17.50
CA PRO A 415 -8.06 25.34 17.30
C PRO A 415 -9.04 25.12 18.46
N ILE A 416 -10.22 24.59 18.13
CA ILE A 416 -11.10 24.00 19.14
C ILE A 416 -10.32 22.83 19.74
N ALA A 417 -10.05 22.90 21.05
CA ALA A 417 -9.45 21.81 21.79
C ALA A 417 -10.28 20.54 21.58
N VAL A 418 -9.77 19.61 20.77
CA VAL A 418 -10.23 18.23 20.81
C VAL A 418 -9.80 17.72 22.18
N GLN A 419 -10.76 17.58 23.10
CA GLN A 419 -10.54 16.76 24.27
C GLN A 419 -10.29 15.34 23.77
N VAL A 420 -9.03 14.98 23.62
CA VAL A 420 -8.61 13.58 23.61
C VAL A 420 -9.04 13.04 24.97
N PRO A 421 -10.02 12.12 25.06
CA PRO A 421 -10.35 11.52 26.33
C PRO A 421 -9.07 10.83 26.86
N PRO A 422 -8.74 10.97 28.16
CA PRO A 422 -7.57 10.30 28.69
C PRO A 422 -7.71 8.80 28.42
N MET A 423 -6.74 8.24 27.71
CA MET A 423 -6.51 6.80 27.62
C MET A 423 -6.54 6.24 29.04
N ARG A 424 -7.65 5.61 29.41
CA ARG A 424 -7.70 4.83 30.65
C ARG A 424 -6.75 3.65 30.45
N PRO A 425 -5.74 3.47 31.32
CA PRO A 425 -5.03 2.21 31.33
C PRO A 425 -6.03 1.07 31.61
N PRO A 426 -5.84 -0.12 31.02
CA PRO A 426 -6.76 -1.23 31.24
C PRO A 426 -6.86 -1.51 32.74
N SER A 427 -8.08 -1.42 33.26
CA SER A 427 -8.38 -1.77 34.63
C SER A 427 -8.19 -3.28 34.78
N CYS A 428 -7.15 -3.64 35.52
CA CYS A 428 -6.92 -4.99 36.02
C CYS A 428 -8.13 -5.37 36.90
N THR A 429 -9.12 -6.02 36.29
CA THR A 429 -10.27 -6.57 37.01
C THR A 429 -10.01 -8.04 37.25
N THR A 430 -9.80 -8.34 38.51
CA THR A 430 -9.62 -9.66 39.09
C THR A 430 -10.85 -10.53 38.80
N LEU A 431 -10.72 -11.50 37.91
CA LEU A 431 -11.71 -12.57 37.72
C LEU A 431 -11.46 -13.64 38.79
N ASN A 432 -12.08 -13.44 39.95
CA ASN A 432 -12.29 -14.50 40.93
C ASN A 432 -13.53 -15.30 40.52
N GLY A 433 -13.31 -16.60 40.24
CA GLY A 433 -14.30 -17.66 40.44
C GLY A 433 -15.30 -17.89 39.32
N ILE A 434 -15.12 -18.98 38.58
CA ILE A 434 -16.01 -20.15 38.56
C ILE A 434 -15.23 -21.26 37.82
N PHE A 435 -14.61 -22.16 38.59
CA PHE A 435 -14.09 -23.43 38.09
C PHE A 435 -15.27 -24.40 37.96
N GLY A 436 -15.75 -24.61 36.74
CA GLY A 436 -16.64 -25.71 36.37
C GLY A 436 -15.82 -26.85 35.78
N ALA A 437 -15.80 -27.98 36.47
CA ALA A 437 -15.06 -29.18 36.12
C ALA A 437 -15.51 -29.79 34.78
N ALA A 438 -14.56 -30.12 33.90
CA ALA A 438 -14.76 -31.06 32.80
C ALA A 438 -13.58 -32.04 32.75
N THR A 439 -13.90 -33.24 33.22
CA THR A 439 -13.17 -34.50 33.30
C THR A 439 -12.31 -34.83 32.07
N ILE A 440 -11.01 -35.06 32.31
CA ILE A 440 -10.09 -35.74 31.38
C ILE A 440 -10.33 -37.25 31.54
N ALA A 441 -10.86 -37.89 30.49
CA ALA A 441 -10.96 -39.34 30.40
C ALA A 441 -9.60 -39.94 29.99
N ARG A 442 -8.94 -40.58 30.96
CA ARG A 442 -7.83 -41.52 30.72
C ARG A 442 -8.41 -42.86 30.27
N THR A 443 -8.13 -43.28 29.04
CA THR A 443 -8.19 -44.69 28.63
C THR A 443 -6.83 -45.33 28.80
N GLY A 444 -6.62 -46.01 29.92
CA GLY A 444 -5.61 -47.03 30.10
C GLY A 444 -6.31 -48.39 30.16
N ALA A 445 -6.07 -49.24 29.15
CA ALA A 445 -6.42 -50.65 29.17
C ALA A 445 -5.14 -51.47 29.31
N LEU A 446 -4.90 -51.97 30.52
CA LEU A 446 -4.02 -53.10 30.80
C LEU A 446 -4.79 -54.38 30.50
N TYR A 447 -4.17 -55.36 29.83
CA TYR A 447 -4.31 -56.76 30.25
C TYR A 447 -3.11 -57.57 29.80
N ALA A 448 -2.47 -58.20 30.79
CA ALA A 448 -1.46 -59.23 30.62
C ALA A 448 -2.13 -60.60 30.40
N ARG A 449 -1.58 -61.39 29.48
CA ARG A 449 -1.30 -62.82 29.65
C ARG A 449 -0.25 -63.26 28.65
#